data_AF-A0A958G0A4-F1
#
_entry.id   AF-A0A958G0A4-F1
#
_cell.length_a   1.000
_cell.length_b   1.000
_cell.length_c   1.000
_cell.angle_alpha   90.00
_cell.angle_beta   90.00
_cell.angle_gamma   90.00
#
_symmetry.space_group_name_H-M   'P 1'
#
loop_
_entity.id
_entity.type
_entity.pdbx_description
1 polymer ?
#
loop_
_entity_poly.entity_id
_entity_poly.type
_entity_poly.pdbx_seq_one_letter_code
_entity_poly.pdbx_strand_id
1 'polypeptide(L)'
;MMRLFHIYFFLVAVSIALVSWGYVTTWNLSLGEWTQLVGILLGAWCIFYQIRKDHEAAQALQRSQFDYQIRLDLYERMRPLLSAATGDLVKITHAVKYLVSDLKRGWEAKDEFNVNLFRTVGTEISLRQDQAKARESVGQLSGFLQRYRIAVPEFETFSRSISMQSEKSQDLFDNFLKGARQWLPNPNPNWSPENPYGEVVPPVQKPTDGQLDSVTEAADSFATTNDHLSNWVYDIEIESQNLLLGSVFEGAVDRRSPKDPKYTVLSSDPETLKFFDQMYAEWEKERFGHIMGNKETG
;
A
#
# COMPACT_ATOMS: atom_id res chain seq x y z
N MET A 1 -21.00 -18.50 -28.97
CA MET A 1 -21.55 -18.15 -30.31
C MET A 1 -22.22 -19.33 -31.04
N MET A 2 -21.61 -20.52 -31.12
CA MET A 2 -22.19 -21.66 -31.87
C MET A 2 -23.60 -22.11 -31.42
N ARG A 3 -23.95 -22.02 -30.13
CA ARG A 3 -25.29 -22.41 -29.62
C ARG A 3 -26.43 -21.47 -30.02
N LEU A 4 -26.17 -20.16 -30.08
CA LEU A 4 -27.17 -19.17 -30.54
C LEU A 4 -27.47 -19.32 -32.03
N PHE A 5 -26.46 -19.69 -32.83
CA PHE A 5 -26.62 -19.94 -34.27
C PHE A 5 -27.51 -21.18 -34.54
N HIS A 6 -27.36 -22.25 -33.75
CA HIS A 6 -28.19 -23.45 -33.89
C HIS A 6 -29.65 -23.19 -33.46
N ILE A 7 -29.86 -22.41 -32.40
CA ILE A 7 -31.21 -22.03 -31.94
C ILE A 7 -31.91 -21.15 -32.99
N TYR A 8 -31.19 -20.17 -33.56
CA TYR A 8 -31.73 -19.32 -34.62
C TYR A 8 -32.09 -20.13 -35.88
N PHE A 9 -31.21 -21.03 -36.32
CA PHE A 9 -31.45 -21.88 -37.48
C PHE A 9 -32.63 -22.84 -37.26
N PHE A 10 -32.76 -23.39 -36.04
CA PHE A 10 -33.88 -24.24 -35.68
C PHE A 10 -35.20 -23.46 -35.68
N LEU A 11 -35.23 -22.24 -35.14
CA LEU A 11 -36.42 -21.41 -35.16
C LEU A 11 -36.81 -20.95 -36.56
N VAL A 12 -35.84 -20.59 -37.40
CA VAL A 12 -36.09 -20.27 -38.82
C VAL A 12 -36.62 -21.49 -39.57
N ALA A 13 -36.04 -22.67 -39.34
CA ALA A 13 -36.54 -23.91 -39.95
C ALA A 13 -37.96 -24.26 -39.48
N VAL A 14 -38.28 -24.07 -38.20
CA VAL A 14 -39.63 -24.26 -37.64
C VAL A 14 -40.60 -23.21 -38.19
N SER A 15 -40.21 -21.95 -38.32
CA SER A 15 -41.03 -20.91 -38.95
C SER A 15 -41.29 -21.20 -40.43
N ILE A 16 -40.28 -21.64 -41.19
CA ILE A 16 -40.44 -22.06 -42.59
C ILE A 16 -41.38 -23.27 -42.68
N ALA A 17 -41.22 -24.26 -41.80
CA ALA A 17 -42.09 -25.43 -41.76
C ALA A 17 -43.54 -25.06 -41.41
N LEU A 18 -43.77 -24.18 -40.44
CA LEU A 18 -45.10 -23.70 -40.04
C LEU A 18 -45.76 -22.83 -41.11
N VAL A 19 -45.00 -21.97 -41.80
CA VAL A 19 -45.51 -21.18 -42.93
C VAL A 19 -45.83 -22.07 -44.12
N SER A 20 -44.97 -23.07 -44.41
CA SER A 20 -45.20 -24.05 -45.47
C SER A 20 -46.41 -24.94 -45.18
N TRP A 21 -46.64 -25.29 -43.91
CA TRP A 21 -47.80 -26.09 -43.50
C TRP A 21 -49.09 -25.26 -43.49
N GLY A 22 -49.03 -24.01 -43.04
CA GLY A 22 -50.14 -23.05 -43.09
C GLY A 22 -50.56 -22.67 -44.51
N TYR A 23 -49.61 -22.53 -45.46
CA TYR A 23 -49.96 -22.25 -46.86
C TYR A 23 -50.79 -23.38 -47.51
N VAL A 24 -50.76 -24.59 -46.94
CA VAL A 24 -51.51 -25.76 -47.44
C VAL A 24 -52.90 -25.88 -46.79
N THR A 25 -53.19 -25.15 -45.70
CA THR A 25 -54.41 -25.38 -44.87
C THR A 25 -55.16 -24.13 -44.39
N THR A 26 -54.71 -22.91 -44.70
CA THR A 26 -55.12 -21.66 -44.01
C THR A 26 -56.55 -21.14 -44.20
N TRP A 27 -57.46 -21.82 -44.89
CA TRP A 27 -58.86 -21.36 -44.98
C TRP A 27 -59.84 -22.13 -44.09
N ASN A 28 -59.38 -23.07 -43.24
CA ASN A 28 -60.28 -23.82 -42.35
C ASN A 28 -59.64 -24.31 -41.04
N LEU A 29 -58.71 -23.54 -40.46
CA LEU A 29 -58.17 -23.85 -39.13
C LEU A 29 -59.28 -23.73 -38.07
N SER A 30 -59.52 -24.81 -37.34
CA SER A 30 -60.43 -24.84 -36.21
C SER A 30 -59.93 -23.91 -35.11
N LEU A 31 -60.84 -23.43 -34.26
CA LEU A 31 -60.51 -22.56 -33.12
C LEU A 31 -59.42 -23.20 -32.21
N GLY A 32 -59.40 -24.53 -32.12
CA GLY A 32 -58.40 -25.28 -31.36
C GLY A 32 -56.98 -25.15 -31.91
N GLU A 33 -56.80 -25.18 -33.23
CA GLU A 33 -55.46 -25.09 -33.85
C GLU A 33 -54.86 -23.69 -33.69
N TRP A 34 -55.69 -22.64 -33.70
CA TRP A 34 -55.25 -21.28 -33.38
C TRP A 34 -54.76 -21.14 -31.94
N THR A 35 -55.45 -21.77 -30.97
CA THR A 35 -54.99 -21.74 -29.57
C THR A 35 -53.66 -22.46 -29.38
N GLN A 36 -53.40 -23.54 -30.12
CA GLN A 36 -52.13 -24.24 -30.09
C GLN A 36 -50.99 -23.39 -30.65
N LEU A 37 -51.21 -22.72 -31.79
CA LEU A 37 -50.23 -21.81 -32.39
C LEU A 37 -49.83 -20.66 -31.44
N VAL A 38 -50.83 -20.02 -30.81
CA VAL A 38 -50.58 -18.98 -29.81
C VAL A 38 -49.83 -19.52 -28.60
N GLY A 39 -50.18 -20.71 -28.11
CA GLY A 39 -49.48 -21.38 -27.02
C GLY A 39 -48.00 -21.65 -27.33
N ILE A 40 -47.69 -22.09 -28.55
CA ILE A 40 -46.30 -22.32 -29.00
C ILE A 40 -45.52 -20.99 -29.05
N LEU A 41 -46.12 -19.93 -29.59
CA LEU A 41 -45.47 -18.62 -29.68
C LEU A 41 -45.21 -18.01 -28.29
N LEU A 42 -46.17 -18.11 -27.37
CA LEU A 42 -46.01 -17.67 -25.98
C LEU A 42 -44.93 -18.48 -25.26
N GLY A 43 -44.91 -19.81 -25.46
CA GLY A 43 -43.88 -20.68 -24.91
C GLY A 43 -42.48 -20.31 -25.42
N ALA A 44 -42.34 -20.07 -26.72
CA ALA A 44 -41.08 -19.63 -27.32
C ALA A 44 -40.63 -18.26 -26.77
N TRP A 45 -41.56 -17.31 -26.64
CA TRP A 45 -41.30 -15.99 -26.05
C TRP A 45 -40.81 -16.10 -24.60
N CYS A 46 -41.47 -16.90 -23.76
CA CYS A 46 -41.05 -17.16 -22.39
C CYS A 46 -39.63 -17.76 -22.32
N ILE A 47 -39.30 -18.72 -23.18
CA ILE A 47 -37.96 -19.31 -23.24
C ILE A 47 -36.92 -18.24 -23.61
N PHE A 48 -37.20 -17.40 -24.62
CA PHE A 48 -36.28 -16.32 -25.01
C PHE A 48 -36.06 -15.30 -23.90
N TYR A 49 -37.14 -14.89 -23.23
CA TYR A 49 -37.08 -13.98 -22.09
C TYR A 49 -36.23 -14.57 -20.97
N GLN A 50 -36.42 -15.86 -20.64
CA GLN A 50 -35.65 -16.55 -19.61
C GLN A 50 -34.17 -16.65 -19.97
N ILE A 51 -33.83 -17.04 -21.21
CA ILE A 51 -32.44 -17.13 -21.68
C ILE A 51 -31.74 -15.76 -21.59
N ARG A 52 -32.43 -14.68 -21.98
CA ARG A 52 -31.86 -13.33 -21.90
C ARG A 52 -31.60 -12.93 -20.44
N LYS A 53 -32.57 -13.16 -19.56
CA LYS A 53 -32.43 -12.89 -18.12
C LYS A 53 -31.28 -13.69 -17.50
N ASP A 54 -31.19 -14.97 -17.83
CA ASP A 54 -30.12 -15.85 -17.35
C ASP A 54 -28.75 -15.42 -17.90
N HIS A 55 -28.69 -14.92 -19.13
CA HIS A 55 -27.46 -14.40 -19.71
C HIS A 55 -27.00 -13.09 -19.04
N GLU A 56 -27.92 -12.16 -18.80
CA GLU A 56 -27.63 -10.91 -18.07
C GLU A 56 -27.16 -11.21 -16.64
N ALA A 57 -27.83 -12.15 -15.95
CA ALA A 57 -27.43 -12.61 -14.62
C ALA A 57 -26.04 -13.30 -14.63
N ALA A 58 -25.76 -14.15 -15.63
CA ALA A 58 -24.47 -14.80 -15.78
C ALA A 58 -23.34 -13.81 -16.07
N GLN A 59 -23.58 -12.77 -16.89
CA GLN A 59 -22.62 -11.71 -17.12
C GLN A 59 -22.35 -10.88 -15.86
N ALA A 60 -23.40 -10.55 -15.09
CA ALA A 60 -23.25 -9.85 -13.82
C ALA A 60 -22.42 -10.67 -12.82
N LEU A 61 -22.68 -11.97 -12.73
CA LEU A 61 -21.91 -12.90 -11.90
C LEU A 61 -20.45 -13.00 -12.36
N GLN A 62 -20.20 -13.05 -13.66
CA GLN A 62 -18.83 -13.10 -14.19
C GLN A 62 -18.08 -11.81 -13.87
N ARG A 63 -18.74 -10.65 -13.94
CA ARG A 63 -18.15 -9.36 -13.58
C ARG A 63 -17.83 -9.28 -12.08
N SER A 64 -18.73 -9.73 -11.21
CA SER A 64 -18.45 -9.74 -9.77
C SER A 64 -17.32 -10.69 -9.42
N GLN A 65 -17.30 -11.89 -10.00
CA GLN A 65 -16.20 -12.84 -9.84
C GLN A 65 -14.86 -12.25 -10.28
N PHE A 66 -14.83 -11.55 -11.42
CA PHE A 66 -13.62 -10.89 -11.91
C PHE A 66 -13.18 -9.73 -10.99
N ASP A 67 -14.11 -8.93 -10.50
CA ASP A 67 -13.82 -7.86 -9.53
C ASP A 67 -13.19 -8.42 -8.25
N TYR A 68 -13.77 -9.49 -7.70
CA TYR A 68 -13.23 -10.17 -6.52
C TYR A 68 -11.82 -10.73 -6.75
N GLN A 69 -11.58 -11.34 -7.92
CA GLN A 69 -10.26 -11.84 -8.27
C GLN A 69 -9.22 -10.71 -8.36
N ILE A 70 -9.58 -9.56 -8.94
CA ILE A 70 -8.69 -8.40 -8.98
C ILE A 70 -8.40 -7.91 -7.55
N ARG A 71 -9.42 -7.73 -6.71
CA ARG A 71 -9.23 -7.24 -5.33
C ARG A 71 -8.31 -8.16 -4.53
N LEU A 72 -8.47 -9.48 -4.69
CA LEU A 72 -7.62 -10.46 -4.04
C LEU A 72 -6.16 -10.40 -4.56
N ASP A 73 -5.95 -10.35 -5.88
CA ASP A 73 -4.62 -10.19 -6.48
C ASP A 73 -3.92 -8.90 -6.02
N LEU A 74 -4.67 -7.79 -5.92
CA LEU A 74 -4.15 -6.53 -5.39
C LEU A 74 -3.68 -6.67 -3.94
N TYR A 75 -4.51 -7.29 -3.10
CA TYR A 75 -4.17 -7.48 -1.69
C TYR A 75 -2.94 -8.39 -1.53
N GLU A 76 -2.90 -9.51 -2.25
CA GLU A 76 -1.78 -10.45 -2.22
C GLU A 76 -0.46 -9.82 -2.68
N ARG A 77 -0.50 -8.96 -3.71
CA ARG A 77 0.68 -8.21 -4.18
C ARG A 77 1.13 -7.11 -3.24
N MET A 78 0.21 -6.48 -2.53
CA MET A 78 0.51 -5.39 -1.61
C MET A 78 1.09 -5.88 -0.28
N ARG A 79 0.63 -7.04 0.20
CA ARG A 79 1.08 -7.63 1.47
C ARG A 79 2.62 -7.71 1.64
N PRO A 80 3.41 -8.21 0.68
CA PRO A 80 4.87 -8.22 0.83
C PRO A 80 5.47 -6.81 0.89
N LEU A 81 4.87 -5.81 0.21
CA LEU A 81 5.34 -4.42 0.26
C LEU A 81 5.09 -3.80 1.64
N LEU A 82 3.90 -4.03 2.20
CA LEU A 82 3.56 -3.62 3.57
C LEU A 82 4.52 -4.24 4.59
N SER A 83 4.74 -5.55 4.49
CA SER A 83 5.65 -6.27 5.39
C SER A 83 7.10 -5.77 5.27
N ALA A 84 7.57 -5.51 4.05
CA ALA A 84 8.92 -4.98 3.82
C ALA A 84 9.06 -3.56 4.40
N ALA A 85 8.10 -2.68 4.13
CA ALA A 85 8.10 -1.32 4.65
C ALA A 85 8.11 -1.32 6.19
N THR A 86 7.21 -2.06 6.84
CA THR A 86 7.17 -2.17 8.31
C THR A 86 8.49 -2.72 8.86
N GLY A 87 9.00 -3.81 8.28
CA GLY A 87 10.25 -4.44 8.76
C GLY A 87 11.47 -3.53 8.65
N ASP A 88 11.64 -2.85 7.52
CA ASP A 88 12.78 -1.96 7.31
C ASP A 88 12.65 -0.66 8.13
N LEU A 89 11.45 -0.11 8.30
CA LEU A 89 11.19 1.04 9.18
C LEU A 89 11.53 0.72 10.65
N VAL A 90 11.04 -0.40 11.16
CA VAL A 90 11.32 -0.86 12.54
C VAL A 90 12.83 -1.06 12.74
N LYS A 91 13.51 -1.66 11.76
CA LYS A 91 14.96 -1.88 11.81
C LYS A 91 15.73 -0.56 11.96
N ILE A 92 15.48 0.43 11.09
CA ILE A 92 16.21 1.71 11.15
C ILE A 92 15.83 2.52 12.40
N THR A 93 14.56 2.51 12.83
CA THR A 93 14.14 3.15 14.08
C THR A 93 14.94 2.61 15.27
N HIS A 94 15.04 1.28 15.39
CA HIS A 94 15.81 0.66 16.47
C HIS A 94 17.31 0.99 16.38
N ALA A 95 17.89 0.91 15.18
CA ALA A 95 19.30 1.22 14.98
C ALA A 95 19.64 2.65 15.42
N VAL A 96 18.81 3.64 15.05
CA VAL A 96 19.01 5.05 15.43
C VAL A 96 18.77 5.28 16.92
N LYS A 97 17.68 4.73 17.48
CA LYS A 97 17.30 4.94 18.88
C LYS A 97 18.32 4.37 19.87
N TYR A 98 18.88 3.19 19.57
CA TYR A 98 19.87 2.57 20.44
C TYR A 98 21.30 3.04 20.20
N LEU A 99 21.57 3.74 19.08
CA LEU A 99 22.91 4.19 18.73
C LEU A 99 23.60 4.98 19.84
N VAL A 100 22.88 5.90 20.49
CA VAL A 100 23.45 6.72 21.58
C VAL A 100 23.83 5.86 22.78
N SER A 101 22.98 4.89 23.14
CA SER A 101 23.29 3.97 24.24
C SER A 101 24.49 3.09 23.90
N ASP A 102 24.61 2.64 22.65
CA ASP A 102 25.73 1.82 22.21
C ASP A 102 27.02 2.62 22.12
N LEU A 103 26.95 3.90 21.74
CA LEU A 103 28.08 4.84 21.81
C LEU A 103 28.58 5.03 23.24
N LYS A 104 27.67 5.24 24.22
CA LYS A 104 28.02 5.36 25.64
C LYS A 104 28.74 4.10 26.13
N ARG A 105 28.16 2.93 25.89
CA ARG A 105 28.76 1.63 26.25
C ARG A 105 30.11 1.41 25.57
N GLY A 106 30.26 1.83 24.32
CA GLY A 106 31.51 1.74 23.57
C GLY A 106 32.64 2.53 24.22
N TRP A 107 32.34 3.75 24.68
CA TRP A 107 33.30 4.59 25.40
C TRP A 107 33.57 4.11 26.82
N GLU A 108 32.55 3.71 27.58
CA GLU A 108 32.71 3.11 28.92
C GLU A 108 33.63 1.89 28.87
N ALA A 109 33.41 0.98 27.92
CA ALA A 109 34.25 -0.21 27.77
C ALA A 109 35.69 0.09 27.37
N LYS A 110 35.89 1.13 26.55
CA LYS A 110 37.22 1.60 26.15
C LYS A 110 37.96 2.25 27.33
N ASP A 111 37.28 3.07 28.10
CA ASP A 111 37.87 3.82 29.21
C ASP A 111 38.16 2.92 30.43
N GLU A 112 37.24 2.01 30.78
CA GLU A 112 37.36 1.15 31.98
C GLU A 112 38.16 -0.12 31.74
N PHE A 113 37.99 -0.75 30.57
CA PHE A 113 38.52 -2.10 30.30
C PHE A 113 39.51 -2.15 29.14
N ASN A 114 39.75 -1.02 28.44
CA ASN A 114 40.53 -0.97 27.20
C ASN A 114 40.01 -1.96 26.12
N VAL A 115 38.69 -2.15 26.06
CA VAL A 115 38.01 -3.04 25.10
C VAL A 115 37.32 -2.22 24.01
N ASN A 116 37.52 -2.60 22.75
CA ASN A 116 36.83 -1.97 21.62
C ASN A 116 35.45 -2.61 21.38
N LEU A 117 34.38 -2.02 21.93
CA LEU A 117 33.00 -2.41 21.65
C LEU A 117 32.34 -1.62 20.51
N PHE A 118 33.08 -0.78 19.78
CA PHE A 118 32.50 0.03 18.70
C PHE A 118 32.04 -0.80 17.49
N ARG A 119 32.37 -2.10 17.43
CA ARG A 119 31.84 -3.01 16.41
C ARG A 119 30.32 -3.17 16.47
N THR A 120 29.73 -3.07 17.66
CA THR A 120 28.27 -3.16 17.81
C THR A 120 27.56 -1.83 17.52
N VAL A 121 28.33 -0.73 17.43
CA VAL A 121 27.81 0.58 17.06
C VAL A 121 27.69 0.63 15.54
N GLY A 122 26.49 0.97 15.04
CA GLY A 122 26.27 1.13 13.60
C GLY A 122 27.23 2.17 12.99
N THR A 123 27.87 1.80 11.88
CA THR A 123 28.66 2.74 11.07
C THR A 123 27.75 3.71 10.32
N GLU A 124 28.30 4.85 9.87
CA GLU A 124 27.54 5.75 8.98
C GLU A 124 27.04 5.03 7.73
N ILE A 125 27.88 4.19 7.12
CA ILE A 125 27.55 3.47 5.89
C ILE A 125 26.37 2.53 6.13
N SER A 126 26.40 1.73 7.19
CA SER A 126 25.31 0.81 7.53
C SER A 126 24.01 1.54 7.85
N LEU A 127 24.07 2.66 8.58
CA LEU A 127 22.89 3.46 8.88
C LEU A 127 22.27 4.06 7.61
N ARG A 128 23.10 4.58 6.69
CA ARG A 128 22.63 5.10 5.41
C ARG A 128 22.03 4.00 4.53
N GLN A 129 22.61 2.81 4.52
CA GLN A 129 22.08 1.66 3.79
C GLN A 129 20.71 1.23 4.35
N ASP A 130 20.59 1.14 5.68
CA ASP A 130 19.33 0.78 6.33
C ASP A 130 18.24 1.83 6.08
N GLN A 131 18.57 3.13 6.15
CA GLN A 131 17.63 4.20 5.81
C GLN A 131 17.25 4.20 4.33
N ALA A 132 18.22 3.99 3.42
CA ALA A 132 17.95 3.91 1.98
C ALA A 132 17.00 2.75 1.66
N LYS A 133 17.20 1.60 2.32
CA LYS A 133 16.33 0.43 2.18
C LYS A 133 14.92 0.71 2.71
N ALA A 134 14.78 1.32 3.89
CA ALA A 134 13.48 1.72 4.42
C ALA A 134 12.73 2.67 3.46
N ARG A 135 13.43 3.64 2.88
CA ARG A 135 12.88 4.55 1.87
C ARG A 135 12.49 3.85 0.58
N GLU A 136 13.31 2.91 0.12
CA GLU A 136 12.98 2.10 -1.04
C GLU A 136 11.69 1.32 -0.81
N SER A 137 11.57 0.61 0.32
CA SER A 137 10.38 -0.17 0.66
C SER A 137 9.11 0.70 0.77
N VAL A 138 9.19 1.88 1.40
CA VAL A 138 8.09 2.83 1.45
C VAL A 138 7.78 3.42 0.06
N GLY A 139 8.79 3.69 -0.75
CA GLY A 139 8.63 4.17 -2.12
C GLY A 139 7.97 3.13 -3.04
N GLN A 140 8.30 1.86 -2.90
CA GLN A 140 7.65 0.76 -3.62
C GLN A 140 6.18 0.63 -3.22
N LEU A 141 5.87 0.71 -1.93
CA LEU A 141 4.49 0.73 -1.43
C LEU A 141 3.71 1.94 -1.99
N SER A 142 4.27 3.14 -1.90
CA SER A 142 3.67 4.35 -2.46
C SER A 142 3.42 4.23 -3.97
N GLY A 143 4.40 3.75 -4.74
CA GLY A 143 4.26 3.53 -6.17
C GLY A 143 3.18 2.50 -6.52
N PHE A 144 3.00 1.47 -5.68
CA PHE A 144 1.91 0.52 -5.80
C PHE A 144 0.55 1.20 -5.60
N LEU A 145 0.37 1.95 -4.51
CA LEU A 145 -0.86 2.68 -4.20
C LEU A 145 -1.24 3.64 -5.33
N GLN A 146 -0.29 4.43 -5.84
CA GLN A 146 -0.53 5.36 -6.96
C GLN A 146 -0.99 4.65 -8.23
N ARG A 147 -0.41 3.48 -8.53
CA ARG A 147 -0.76 2.70 -9.73
C ARG A 147 -2.21 2.23 -9.71
N TYR A 148 -2.74 1.95 -8.53
CA TYR A 148 -4.07 1.35 -8.35
C TYR A 148 -5.14 2.32 -7.83
N ARG A 149 -4.85 3.63 -7.76
CA ARG A 149 -5.81 4.64 -7.31
C ARG A 149 -7.12 4.72 -8.11
N ILE A 150 -7.15 4.24 -9.36
CA ILE A 150 -8.39 4.19 -10.14
C ILE A 150 -9.32 3.09 -9.60
N ALA A 151 -8.76 1.97 -9.14
CA ALA A 151 -9.52 0.88 -8.56
C ALA A 151 -9.91 1.15 -7.11
N VAL A 152 -9.04 1.83 -6.36
CA VAL A 152 -9.25 2.20 -4.95
C VAL A 152 -8.86 3.67 -4.76
N PRO A 153 -9.81 4.63 -4.89
CA PRO A 153 -9.53 6.07 -4.84
C PRO A 153 -8.77 6.53 -3.58
N GLU A 154 -9.03 5.90 -2.44
CA GLU A 154 -8.42 6.23 -1.15
C GLU A 154 -6.90 6.02 -1.14
N PHE A 155 -6.38 5.18 -2.04
CA PHE A 155 -4.94 4.97 -2.21
C PHE A 155 -4.20 6.23 -2.64
N GLU A 156 -4.86 7.21 -3.26
CA GLU A 156 -4.23 8.49 -3.59
C GLU A 156 -3.79 9.23 -2.32
N THR A 157 -4.71 9.43 -1.37
CA THR A 157 -4.42 10.08 -0.09
C THR A 157 -3.43 9.25 0.71
N PHE A 158 -3.58 7.92 0.76
CA PHE A 158 -2.64 7.05 1.48
C PHE A 158 -1.21 7.19 0.94
N SER A 159 -1.04 7.17 -0.38
CA SER A 159 0.26 7.36 -1.00
C SER A 159 0.87 8.72 -0.67
N ARG A 160 0.08 9.79 -0.73
CA ARG A 160 0.57 11.15 -0.42
C ARG A 160 1.03 11.26 1.03
N SER A 161 0.23 10.73 1.95
CA SER A 161 0.52 10.75 3.40
C SER A 161 1.84 10.06 3.72
N ILE A 162 2.05 8.83 3.24
CA ILE A 162 3.31 8.11 3.52
C ILE A 162 4.51 8.72 2.80
N SER A 163 4.32 9.31 1.61
CA SER A 163 5.41 9.99 0.88
C SER A 163 5.88 11.24 1.63
N MET A 164 4.94 12.08 2.05
CA MET A 164 5.20 13.27 2.87
C MET A 164 5.96 12.89 4.15
N GLN A 165 5.47 11.89 4.88
CA GLN A 165 6.08 11.47 6.14
C GLN A 165 7.44 10.81 5.92
N SER A 166 7.64 10.08 4.83
CA SER A 166 8.94 9.53 4.44
C SER A 166 9.96 10.63 4.15
N GLU A 167 9.55 11.74 3.53
CA GLU A 167 10.44 12.89 3.30
C GLU A 167 10.81 13.58 4.62
N LYS A 168 9.83 13.82 5.51
CA LYS A 168 10.10 14.34 6.87
C LYS A 168 11.06 13.45 7.65
N SER A 169 10.88 12.12 7.58
CA SER A 169 11.76 11.13 8.19
C SER A 169 13.20 11.24 7.63
N GLN A 170 13.35 11.43 6.32
CA GLN A 170 14.67 11.62 5.71
C GLN A 170 15.37 12.90 6.18
N ASP A 171 14.67 14.03 6.21
CA ASP A 171 15.26 15.32 6.65
C ASP A 171 15.75 15.21 8.11
N LEU A 172 14.97 14.56 8.98
CA LEU A 172 15.37 14.31 10.38
C LEU A 172 16.54 13.33 10.50
N PHE A 173 16.56 12.28 9.67
CA PHE A 173 17.67 11.33 9.63
C PHE A 173 18.98 12.01 9.23
N ASP A 174 18.97 12.88 8.22
CA ASP A 174 20.16 13.62 7.78
C ASP A 174 20.65 14.59 8.87
N ASN A 175 19.73 15.24 9.60
CA ASN A 175 20.06 16.08 10.76
C ASN A 175 20.71 15.27 11.89
N PHE A 176 20.13 14.11 12.22
CA PHE A 176 20.70 13.18 13.19
C PHE A 176 22.11 12.74 12.79
N LEU A 177 22.29 12.25 11.56
CA LEU A 177 23.60 11.79 11.07
C LEU A 177 24.63 12.91 11.06
N LYS A 178 24.24 14.14 10.68
CA LYS A 178 25.13 15.30 10.71
C LYS A 178 25.68 15.55 12.11
N GLY A 179 24.85 15.40 13.14
CA GLY A 179 25.27 15.50 14.54
C GLY A 179 26.15 14.33 14.97
N ALA A 180 25.74 13.10 14.68
CA ALA A 180 26.38 11.89 15.18
C ALA A 180 27.70 11.53 14.49
N ARG A 181 27.90 11.92 13.21
CA ARG A 181 28.96 11.42 12.32
C ARG A 181 30.35 11.36 12.95
N GLN A 182 30.76 12.39 13.67
CA GLN A 182 32.12 12.48 14.23
C GLN A 182 32.41 11.45 15.33
N TRP A 183 31.37 10.82 15.89
CA TRP A 183 31.46 9.78 16.91
C TRP A 183 31.09 8.39 16.39
N LEU A 184 30.76 8.25 15.11
CA LEU A 184 30.49 6.95 14.53
C LEU A 184 31.82 6.23 14.22
N PRO A 185 31.85 4.89 14.39
CA PRO A 185 32.99 4.10 13.98
C PRO A 185 33.19 4.16 12.46
N ASN A 186 34.47 4.19 12.04
CA ASN A 186 34.83 4.09 10.64
C ASN A 186 35.17 2.63 10.28
N PRO A 187 34.85 2.16 9.06
CA PRO A 187 35.36 0.88 8.57
C PRO A 187 36.89 0.87 8.63
N ASN A 188 37.49 -0.22 9.13
CA ASN A 188 38.94 -0.35 9.09
C ASN A 188 39.39 -0.74 7.67
N PRO A 189 40.21 0.09 6.98
CA PRO A 189 40.68 -0.24 5.63
C PRO A 189 41.60 -1.47 5.59
N ASN A 190 42.19 -1.85 6.73
CA ASN A 190 43.08 -3.00 6.86
C ASN A 190 42.37 -4.21 7.48
N TRP A 191 41.03 -4.24 7.48
CA TRP A 191 40.29 -5.36 8.04
C TRP A 191 40.55 -6.65 7.24
N SER A 192 40.69 -7.76 7.98
CA SER A 192 40.77 -9.11 7.45
C SER A 192 39.82 -10.00 8.25
N PRO A 193 39.16 -11.01 7.62
CA PRO A 193 38.35 -12.00 8.31
C PRO A 193 39.08 -12.73 9.45
N GLU A 194 40.41 -12.77 9.40
CA GLU A 194 41.29 -13.41 10.39
C GLU A 194 41.44 -12.58 11.69
N ASN A 195 41.06 -11.30 11.70
CA ASN A 195 41.07 -10.43 12.88
C ASN A 195 39.73 -9.67 13.04
N PRO A 196 38.72 -10.27 13.68
CA PRO A 196 37.40 -9.66 13.83
C PRO A 196 37.38 -8.43 14.75
N TYR A 197 38.40 -8.24 15.60
CA TYR A 197 38.51 -7.08 16.50
C TYR A 197 38.94 -5.79 15.78
N GLY A 198 39.34 -5.91 14.52
CA GLY A 198 39.73 -4.78 13.67
C GLY A 198 38.67 -4.40 12.64
N GLU A 199 37.40 -4.80 12.74
CA GLU A 199 36.39 -4.45 11.71
C GLU A 199 36.13 -2.94 11.60
N VAL A 200 36.24 -2.25 12.73
CA VAL A 200 36.03 -0.80 12.81
C VAL A 200 37.11 -0.11 13.63
N VAL A 201 37.42 1.14 13.25
CA VAL A 201 38.30 2.03 13.98
C VAL A 201 37.46 2.84 14.98
N PRO A 202 37.77 2.81 16.29
CA PRO A 202 37.10 3.64 17.28
C PRO A 202 37.18 5.13 16.92
N PRO A 203 36.18 5.94 17.28
CA PRO A 203 36.27 7.38 17.09
C PRO A 203 37.42 7.97 17.91
N VAL A 204 38.02 9.06 17.38
CA VAL A 204 39.19 9.70 17.98
C VAL A 204 38.82 10.47 19.24
N GLN A 205 37.64 11.07 19.27
CA GLN A 205 37.19 11.96 20.35
C GLN A 205 35.92 11.42 21.01
N LYS A 206 35.91 11.40 22.35
CA LYS A 206 34.71 11.11 23.15
C LYS A 206 33.75 12.31 23.12
N PRO A 207 32.45 12.11 22.87
CA PRO A 207 31.47 13.18 22.96
C PRO A 207 31.32 13.67 24.41
N THR A 208 30.99 14.95 24.58
CA THR A 208 30.54 15.48 25.87
C THR A 208 29.08 15.07 26.14
N ASP A 209 28.64 15.12 27.39
CA ASP A 209 27.25 14.78 27.74
C ASP A 209 26.24 15.66 27.00
N GLY A 210 26.47 16.98 26.93
CA GLY A 210 25.60 17.89 26.17
C GLY A 210 25.54 17.59 24.67
N GLN A 211 26.63 17.06 24.09
CA GLN A 211 26.65 16.61 22.70
C GLN A 211 25.83 15.33 22.51
N LEU A 212 25.93 14.37 23.45
CA LEU A 212 25.11 13.16 23.44
C LEU A 212 23.63 13.49 23.60
N ASP A 213 23.28 14.46 24.44
CA ASP A 213 21.89 14.89 24.64
C ASP A 213 21.30 15.47 23.34
N SER A 214 22.05 16.32 22.62
CA SER A 214 21.62 16.84 21.32
C SER A 214 21.42 15.74 20.26
N VAL A 215 22.30 14.73 20.23
CA VAL A 215 22.14 13.58 19.32
C VAL A 215 20.93 12.74 19.73
N THR A 216 20.68 12.58 21.03
CA THR A 216 19.53 11.84 21.55
C THR A 216 18.22 12.50 21.14
N GLU A 217 18.11 13.82 21.28
CA GLU A 217 16.92 14.57 20.87
C GLU A 217 16.65 14.43 19.36
N ALA A 218 17.70 14.50 18.53
CA ALA A 218 17.59 14.27 17.09
C ALA A 218 17.18 12.83 16.75
N ALA A 219 17.74 11.83 17.46
CA ALA A 219 17.38 10.43 17.32
C ALA A 219 15.92 10.16 17.71
N ASP A 220 15.44 10.75 18.81
CA ASP A 220 14.07 10.62 19.28
C ASP A 220 13.07 11.30 18.34
N SER A 221 13.44 12.46 17.78
CA SER A 221 12.63 13.16 16.77
C SER A 221 12.49 12.32 15.50
N PHE A 222 13.59 11.74 15.01
CA PHE A 222 13.57 10.79 13.90
C PHE A 222 12.72 9.57 14.23
N ALA A 223 12.97 8.92 15.37
CA ALA A 223 12.27 7.70 15.78
C ALA A 223 10.76 7.93 15.89
N THR A 224 10.34 9.03 16.52
CA THR A 224 8.93 9.41 16.64
C THR A 224 8.28 9.59 15.25
N THR A 225 8.96 10.29 14.34
CA THR A 225 8.48 10.49 12.96
C THR A 225 8.35 9.17 12.21
N ASN A 226 9.30 8.26 12.40
CA ASN A 226 9.32 6.95 11.77
C ASN A 226 8.29 5.99 12.38
N ASP A 227 7.99 6.12 13.68
CA ASP A 227 6.89 5.42 14.36
C ASP A 227 5.54 5.87 13.80
N HIS A 228 5.34 7.17 13.55
CA HIS A 228 4.14 7.66 12.84
C HIS A 228 4.02 7.04 11.44
N LEU A 229 5.12 7.00 10.68
CA LEU A 229 5.13 6.38 9.35
C LEU A 229 4.81 4.88 9.41
N SER A 230 5.42 4.14 10.33
CA SER A 230 5.14 2.71 10.53
C SER A 230 3.69 2.46 10.94
N ASN A 231 3.13 3.32 11.80
CA ASN A 231 1.72 3.24 12.18
C ASN A 231 0.80 3.48 10.99
N TRP A 232 1.11 4.43 10.10
CA TRP A 232 0.31 4.65 8.88
C TRP A 232 0.45 3.51 7.88
N VAL A 233 1.63 2.88 7.76
CA VAL A 233 1.78 1.65 6.95
C VAL A 233 0.90 0.53 7.48
N TYR A 234 0.85 0.36 8.81
CA TYR A 234 -0.04 -0.60 9.45
C TYR A 234 -1.53 -0.24 9.24
N ASP A 235 -1.87 1.04 9.33
CA ASP A 235 -3.23 1.50 9.05
C ASP A 235 -3.63 1.21 7.58
N ILE A 236 -2.72 1.40 6.62
CA ILE A 236 -2.94 1.02 5.21
C ILE A 236 -3.18 -0.49 5.09
N GLU A 237 -2.49 -1.33 5.85
CA GLU A 237 -2.75 -2.77 5.85
C GLU A 237 -4.18 -3.10 6.30
N ILE A 238 -4.67 -2.44 7.36
CA ILE A 238 -6.05 -2.59 7.85
C ILE A 238 -7.04 -2.08 6.81
N GLU A 239 -6.88 -0.85 6.32
CA GLU A 239 -7.80 -0.25 5.36
C GLU A 239 -7.82 -1.03 4.05
N SER A 240 -6.68 -1.60 3.63
CA SER A 240 -6.62 -2.45 2.45
C SER A 240 -7.43 -3.73 2.62
N GLN A 241 -7.41 -4.35 3.80
CA GLN A 241 -8.28 -5.50 4.09
C GLN A 241 -9.74 -5.08 4.02
N ASN A 242 -10.09 -3.94 4.61
CA ASN A 242 -11.46 -3.42 4.62
C ASN A 242 -11.96 -3.08 3.21
N LEU A 243 -11.15 -2.39 2.41
CA LEU A 243 -11.50 -1.93 1.06
C LEU A 243 -11.50 -3.07 0.02
N LEU A 244 -10.57 -4.01 0.12
CA LEU A 244 -10.40 -5.07 -0.88
C LEU A 244 -11.13 -6.36 -0.51
N LEU A 245 -11.19 -6.70 0.78
CA LEU A 245 -11.70 -8.00 1.25
C LEU A 245 -12.98 -7.88 2.10
N GLY A 246 -13.32 -6.71 2.63
CA GLY A 246 -14.45 -6.55 3.54
C GLY A 246 -15.80 -6.97 2.93
N SER A 247 -15.99 -6.74 1.62
CA SER A 247 -17.20 -7.18 0.90
C SER A 247 -17.23 -8.69 0.61
N VAL A 248 -16.13 -9.41 0.81
CA VAL A 248 -16.01 -10.85 0.55
C VAL A 248 -16.33 -11.67 1.80
N PHE A 249 -15.91 -11.21 2.98
CA PHE A 249 -15.93 -11.99 4.22
C PHE A 249 -16.94 -11.51 5.27
N GLU A 250 -17.88 -10.63 4.90
CA GLU A 250 -18.93 -10.09 5.79
C GLU A 250 -18.36 -9.57 7.13
N GLY A 251 -17.29 -8.80 7.06
CA GLY A 251 -16.61 -8.28 8.25
C GLY A 251 -15.64 -7.15 7.92
N ALA A 252 -15.29 -6.37 8.93
CA ALA A 252 -14.26 -5.35 8.85
C ALA A 252 -13.24 -5.58 9.96
N VAL A 253 -11.98 -5.33 9.65
CA VAL A 253 -10.91 -5.27 10.65
C VAL A 253 -11.03 -3.95 11.38
N ASP A 254 -11.07 -4.02 12.71
CA ASP A 254 -11.14 -2.84 13.56
C ASP A 254 -9.92 -1.94 13.36
N ARG A 255 -10.20 -0.64 13.17
CA ARG A 255 -9.17 0.39 13.08
C ARG A 255 -8.45 0.56 14.40
N ARG A 256 -7.20 1.01 14.38
CA ARG A 256 -6.51 1.40 15.61
C ARG A 256 -7.27 2.50 16.33
N SER A 257 -7.28 2.41 17.66
CA SER A 257 -7.74 3.46 18.56
C SER A 257 -6.58 3.85 19.47
N PRO A 258 -5.69 4.76 19.03
CA PRO A 258 -4.56 5.18 19.84
C PRO A 258 -5.04 5.87 21.12
N LYS A 259 -4.47 5.48 22.26
CA LYS A 259 -4.79 6.10 23.56
C LYS A 259 -4.28 7.54 23.68
N ASP A 260 -3.18 7.83 22.99
CA ASP A 260 -2.56 9.14 22.98
C ASP A 260 -3.02 9.90 21.71
N PRO A 261 -3.69 11.06 21.86
CA PRO A 261 -4.28 11.82 20.75
C PRO A 261 -3.24 12.38 19.78
N LYS A 262 -1.94 12.36 20.11
CA LYS A 262 -0.90 12.79 19.18
C LYS A 262 -0.73 11.83 17.99
N TYR A 263 -1.12 10.57 18.14
CA TYR A 263 -1.04 9.60 17.06
C TYR A 263 -2.32 9.65 16.23
N THR A 264 -2.17 10.03 14.97
CA THR A 264 -3.26 9.97 14.00
C THR A 264 -3.44 8.55 13.46
N VAL A 265 -4.65 8.29 12.95
CA VAL A 265 -5.00 7.04 12.28
C VAL A 265 -5.29 7.38 10.82
N LEU A 266 -4.61 6.71 9.90
CA LEU A 266 -4.89 6.85 8.48
C LEU A 266 -6.06 5.93 8.11
N SER A 267 -7.16 6.48 7.60
CA SER A 267 -8.41 5.75 7.41
C SER A 267 -9.09 6.16 6.11
N SER A 268 -9.89 5.26 5.54
CA SER A 268 -10.69 5.48 4.33
C SER A 268 -11.94 6.33 4.57
N ASP A 269 -12.21 6.76 5.81
CA ASP A 269 -13.38 7.59 6.09
C ASP A 269 -13.22 9.02 5.52
N PRO A 270 -14.31 9.64 5.04
CA PRO A 270 -14.22 10.92 4.34
C PRO A 270 -13.62 12.07 5.15
N GLU A 271 -13.80 12.08 6.48
CA GLU A 271 -13.27 13.12 7.35
C GLU A 271 -11.75 13.01 7.49
N THR A 272 -11.27 11.79 7.71
CA THR A 272 -9.83 11.48 7.75
C THR A 272 -9.17 11.77 6.42
N LEU A 273 -9.74 11.34 5.30
CA LEU A 273 -9.17 11.62 3.98
C LEU A 273 -9.01 13.13 3.75
N LYS A 274 -10.05 13.92 4.07
CA LYS A 274 -10.00 15.38 3.96
C LYS A 274 -8.93 15.99 4.88
N PHE A 275 -8.80 15.50 6.11
CA PHE A 275 -7.77 15.95 7.05
C PHE A 275 -6.36 15.72 6.47
N PHE A 276 -6.08 14.53 5.94
CA PHE A 276 -4.78 14.21 5.36
C PHE A 276 -4.49 14.99 4.07
N ASP A 277 -5.50 15.23 3.23
CA ASP A 277 -5.36 16.09 2.04
C ASP A 277 -5.02 17.54 2.42
N GLN A 278 -5.64 18.08 3.48
CA GLN A 278 -5.32 19.41 4.01
C GLN A 278 -3.90 19.47 4.57
N MET A 279 -3.52 18.49 5.39
CA MET A 279 -2.18 18.38 5.96
C MET A 279 -1.10 18.29 4.84
N TYR A 280 -1.37 17.55 3.76
CA TYR A 280 -0.48 17.48 2.61
C TYR A 280 -0.36 18.84 1.90
N ALA A 281 -1.47 19.53 1.67
CA ALA A 281 -1.48 20.85 1.03
C ALA A 281 -0.72 21.90 1.84
N GLU A 282 -0.83 21.88 3.17
CA GLU A 282 -0.06 22.74 4.07
C GLU A 282 1.44 22.45 3.98
N TRP A 283 1.82 21.16 4.04
CA TRP A 283 3.22 20.76 3.89
C TRP A 283 3.80 21.15 2.53
N GLU A 284 3.05 20.96 1.44
CA GLU A 284 3.49 21.33 0.09
C GLU A 284 3.72 22.85 -0.02
N LYS A 285 2.84 23.65 0.59
CA LYS A 285 2.99 25.10 0.67
C LYS A 285 4.23 25.51 1.46
N GLU A 286 4.50 24.90 2.61
CA GLU A 286 5.70 25.18 3.40
C GLU A 286 6.99 24.80 2.66
N ARG A 287 6.98 23.63 2.02
CA ARG A 287 8.17 23.09 1.33
C ARG A 287 8.50 23.83 0.04
N PHE A 288 7.50 24.17 -0.76
CA PHE A 288 7.68 24.71 -2.12
C PHE A 288 7.23 26.16 -2.29
N GLY A 289 6.49 26.73 -1.33
CA GLY A 289 5.99 28.11 -1.41
C GLY A 289 7.12 29.15 -1.54
N HIS A 290 8.27 28.89 -0.92
CA HIS A 290 9.45 29.76 -1.05
C HIS A 290 10.11 29.72 -2.44
N ILE A 291 9.89 28.64 -3.21
CA ILE A 291 10.46 28.48 -4.56
C ILE A 291 9.58 29.20 -5.61
N MET A 292 8.27 29.23 -5.39
CA MET A 292 7.30 29.85 -6.30
C MET A 292 7.22 31.38 -6.13
N GLY A 293 7.46 31.91 -4.92
CA GLY A 293 7.41 33.36 -4.65
C GLY A 293 8.54 34.19 -5.29
N ASN A 294 9.62 33.57 -5.77
CA ASN A 294 10.76 34.27 -6.40
C ASN A 294 10.68 34.33 -7.94
N LYS A 295 9.61 33.82 -8.55
CA LYS A 295 9.42 33.87 -10.02
C LYS A 295 8.59 35.06 -10.51
N GLU A 296 7.99 35.86 -9.63
CA GLU A 296 7.13 36.98 -10.02
C GLU A 296 7.81 38.37 -9.97
N THR A 297 9.13 38.43 -9.72
CA THR A 297 9.89 39.70 -9.60
C THR A 297 11.10 39.81 -10.54
N GLY A 298 11.20 38.95 -11.56
CA GLY A 298 12.26 38.95 -12.56
C GLY A 298 11.78 39.36 -13.95
#